data_AF-A0A926H2F7-F1
#
_entry.id   AF-A0A926H2F7-F1
#
_cell.length_a   1.000
_cell.length_b   1.000
_cell.length_c   1.000
_cell.angle_alpha   90.00
_cell.angle_beta   90.00
_cell.angle_gamma   90.00
#
_symmetry.space_group_name_H-M   'P 1'
#
loop_
_entity.id
_entity.type
_entity.pdbx_description
1 polymer ?
#
loop_
_entity_poly.entity_id
_entity_poly.type
_entity_poly.pdbx_seq_one_letter_code
_entity_poly.pdbx_strand_id
1 'polypeptide(L)'
;MFKQQGDYRYLSKGVVQMLVKRGLTLTAIAEMAGVTKSFISRVNAGTRSLTLDHLSKLEKTVGEPLPLLLLKSMSLDMVPKELRPLYRQTLKLIETIQGRPRRKKAAA
;
A
#
# COMPACT_ATOMS: atom_id res chain seq x y z
N MET A 1 22.48 -12.79 -10.62
CA MET A 1 22.56 -11.42 -10.06
C MET A 1 21.23 -10.72 -10.33
N PHE A 2 20.31 -10.71 -9.36
CA PHE A 2 18.97 -10.14 -9.54
C PHE A 2 19.07 -8.62 -9.68
N LYS A 3 19.02 -8.09 -10.90
CA LYS A 3 18.72 -6.66 -11.13
C LYS A 3 17.25 -6.42 -10.79
N GLN A 4 16.91 -6.45 -9.50
CA GLN A 4 15.72 -5.76 -9.04
C GLN A 4 16.04 -4.26 -9.02
N GLN A 5 15.97 -3.61 -10.18
CA GLN A 5 15.57 -2.20 -10.20
C GLN A 5 14.07 -2.17 -9.89
N GLY A 6 13.70 -2.58 -8.67
CA GLY A 6 12.39 -2.28 -8.12
C GLY A 6 12.39 -0.78 -7.89
N ASP A 7 11.93 -0.03 -8.88
CA ASP A 7 11.87 1.41 -8.75
C ASP A 7 10.84 1.75 -7.67
N TYR A 8 11.36 1.98 -6.45
CA TYR A 8 10.59 2.25 -5.23
C TYR A 8 9.60 3.43 -5.39
N ARG A 9 9.79 4.27 -6.42
CA ARG A 9 8.84 5.31 -6.81
C ARG A 9 7.47 4.73 -7.17
N TYR A 10 7.42 3.56 -7.80
CA TYR A 10 6.16 2.90 -8.15
C TYR A 10 5.41 2.34 -6.95
N LEU A 11 6.11 1.86 -5.92
CA LEU A 11 5.48 1.42 -4.66
C LEU A 11 4.86 2.60 -3.94
N SER A 12 5.61 3.69 -3.79
CA SER A 12 5.10 4.91 -3.14
C SER A 12 3.92 5.51 -3.90
N LYS A 13 4.02 5.56 -5.24
CA LYS A 13 2.93 5.98 -6.13
C LYS A 13 1.70 5.07 -5.97
N GLY A 14 1.90 3.75 -5.97
CA GLY A 14 0.83 2.78 -5.79
C GLY A 14 0.08 3.00 -4.48
N VAL A 15 0.80 3.23 -3.37
CA VAL A 15 0.19 3.50 -2.07
C VAL A 15 -0.68 4.76 -2.14
N VAL A 16 -0.16 5.86 -2.68
CA VAL A 16 -0.92 7.11 -2.82
C VAL A 16 -2.16 6.91 -3.70
N GLN A 17 -2.02 6.26 -4.85
CA GLN A 17 -3.14 6.00 -5.76
C GLN A 17 -4.20 5.10 -5.15
N MET A 18 -3.80 4.08 -4.37
CA MET A 18 -4.73 3.23 -3.64
C MET A 18 -5.51 4.05 -2.60
N LEU A 19 -4.85 4.92 -1.83
CA LEU A 19 -5.51 5.77 -0.85
C LEU A 19 -6.47 6.76 -1.49
N VAL A 20 -6.11 7.33 -2.65
CA VAL A 20 -7.01 8.18 -3.45
C VAL A 20 -8.24 7.40 -3.92
N LYS A 21 -8.06 6.16 -4.39
CA LYS A 21 -9.20 5.28 -4.74
C LYS A 21 -10.10 4.94 -3.56
N ARG A 22 -9.59 5.02 -2.32
CA ARG A 22 -10.37 4.89 -1.08
C ARG A 22 -11.04 6.20 -0.63
N GLY A 23 -10.97 7.26 -1.43
CA GLY A 23 -11.63 8.55 -1.18
C GLY A 23 -10.77 9.59 -0.46
N LEU A 24 -9.50 9.32 -0.19
CA LEU A 24 -8.62 10.28 0.47
C LEU A 24 -8.09 11.34 -0.50
N THR A 25 -8.05 12.59 -0.07
CA THR A 25 -7.44 13.67 -0.85
C THR A 25 -5.92 13.66 -0.71
N LEU A 26 -5.20 14.23 -1.68
CA LEU A 26 -3.74 14.37 -1.59
C LEU A 26 -3.31 15.23 -0.38
N THR A 27 -4.15 16.18 0.04
CA THR A 27 -3.92 16.99 1.23
C THR A 27 -3.99 16.14 2.49
N ALA A 28 -5.05 15.33 2.66
CA ALA A 28 -5.19 14.42 3.80
C ALA A 28 -4.02 13.42 3.84
N ILE A 29 -3.63 12.85 2.71
CA ILE A 29 -2.48 11.93 2.63
C ILE A 29 -1.19 12.61 3.07
N ALA A 30 -1.01 13.89 2.73
CA ALA A 30 0.16 14.65 3.12
C ALA A 30 0.21 14.91 4.63
N GLU A 31 -0.91 15.30 5.22
CA GLU A 31 -1.06 15.47 6.67
C GLU A 31 -0.76 14.17 7.41
N MET A 32 -1.35 13.06 6.98
CA MET A 32 -1.13 11.74 7.58
C MET A 32 0.32 11.27 7.49
N ALA A 33 1.02 11.59 6.40
CA ALA A 33 2.43 11.22 6.22
C ALA A 33 3.41 12.23 6.84
N GLY A 34 2.93 13.38 7.34
CA GLY A 34 3.75 14.45 7.89
C GLY A 34 4.59 15.18 6.84
N VAL A 35 4.06 15.37 5.64
CA VAL A 35 4.74 16.04 4.51
C VAL A 35 3.82 17.08 3.84
N THR A 36 4.34 17.80 2.84
CA THR A 36 3.52 18.79 2.11
C THR A 36 2.68 18.14 1.01
N LYS A 37 1.54 18.76 0.66
CA LYS A 37 0.71 18.36 -0.50
C LYS A 37 1.54 18.29 -1.80
N SER A 38 2.45 19.25 -2.00
CA SER A 38 3.35 19.28 -3.16
C SER A 38 4.27 18.05 -3.21
N PHE A 39 4.75 17.59 -2.05
CA PHE A 39 5.52 16.35 -1.96
C PHE A 39 4.68 15.13 -2.37
N ILE A 40 3.47 14.97 -1.81
CA ILE A 40 2.56 13.88 -2.19
C ILE A 40 2.17 13.95 -3.67
N SER A 41 1.98 15.13 -4.24
CA SER A 41 1.71 15.30 -5.68
C SER A 41 2.85 14.72 -6.53
N ARG A 42 4.11 14.97 -6.15
CA ARG A 42 5.29 14.38 -6.83
C ARG A 42 5.39 12.87 -6.64
N VAL A 43 5.01 12.37 -5.46
CA VAL A 43 4.90 10.91 -5.23
C VAL A 43 3.83 10.30 -6.14
N ASN A 44 2.65 10.91 -6.25
CA ASN A 44 1.58 10.44 -7.12
C ASN A 44 1.97 10.48 -8.61
N ALA A 45 2.78 11.47 -9.00
CA ALA A 45 3.38 11.54 -10.34
C ALA A 45 4.50 10.50 -10.56
N GLY A 46 5.02 9.85 -9.51
CA GLY A 46 6.13 8.90 -9.58
C GLY A 46 7.52 9.56 -9.68
N THR A 47 7.64 10.85 -9.34
CA THR A 47 8.92 11.59 -9.39
C THR A 47 9.62 11.67 -8.03
N ARG A 48 8.94 11.26 -6.95
CA ARG A 48 9.47 11.13 -5.59
C ARG A 48 8.96 9.85 -4.94
N SER A 49 9.66 9.40 -3.89
CA SER A 49 9.28 8.24 -3.08
C SER A 49 9.02 8.65 -1.63
N LEU A 50 8.17 7.89 -0.95
CA LEU A 50 8.01 7.95 0.49
C LEU A 50 9.19 7.21 1.15
N THR A 51 9.60 7.67 2.33
CA THR A 51 10.52 6.92 3.19
C THR A 51 9.72 5.87 3.96
N LEU A 52 10.41 4.93 4.61
CA LEU A 52 9.76 3.99 5.52
C LEU A 52 9.07 4.71 6.69
N ASP A 53 9.63 5.82 7.18
CA ASP A 53 9.01 6.64 8.23
C ASP A 53 7.65 7.22 7.76
N HIS A 54 7.59 7.80 6.55
CA HIS A 54 6.34 8.28 5.98
C HIS A 54 5.30 7.14 5.86
N LEU A 55 5.74 5.97 5.40
CA LEU A 55 4.87 4.80 5.24
C LEU A 55 4.35 4.26 6.59
N SER A 56 5.16 4.28 7.65
CA SER A 56 4.75 3.88 9.00
C SER A 56 3.70 4.84 9.60
N LYS A 57 3.82 6.15 9.32
CA LYS A 57 2.78 7.13 9.72
C LYS A 57 1.44 6.86 9.02
N LEU A 58 1.48 6.47 7.74
CA LEU A 58 0.28 6.06 7.00
C LEU A 58 -0.34 4.77 7.56
N GLU A 59 0.46 3.77 7.93
CA GLU A 59 -0.01 2.53 8.57
C GLU A 59 -0.88 2.82 9.80
N LYS A 60 -0.39 3.68 10.71
CA LYS A 60 -1.12 4.04 11.93
C LYS A 60 -2.46 4.70 11.64
N THR A 61 -2.54 5.48 10.58
CA THR A 61 -3.76 6.25 10.26
C THR A 61 -4.75 5.43 9.43
N VAL A 62 -4.26 4.55 8.56
CA VAL A 62 -5.11 3.69 7.71
C VAL A 62 -5.61 2.46 8.47
N GLY A 63 -4.94 2.06 9.57
CA GLY A 63 -5.34 0.92 10.39
C GLY A 63 -5.07 -0.44 9.74
N GLU A 64 -4.21 -0.48 8.72
CA GLU A 64 -3.74 -1.71 8.07
C GLU A 64 -2.22 -1.81 8.19
N PRO A 65 -1.67 -3.00 8.48
CA PRO A 65 -0.22 -3.20 8.53
C PRO A 65 0.46 -2.79 7.22
N LEU A 66 1.64 -2.18 7.31
CA LEU A 66 2.38 -1.72 6.13
C LEU A 66 2.59 -2.82 5.06
N PRO A 67 2.94 -4.08 5.39
CA PRO A 67 3.08 -5.14 4.39
C PRO A 67 1.80 -5.36 3.57
N LEU A 68 0.63 -5.25 4.22
CA LEU A 68 -0.66 -5.42 3.56
C LEU A 68 -0.98 -4.24 2.64
N LEU A 69 -0.68 -3.01 3.09
CA LEU A 69 -0.82 -1.81 2.26
C LEU A 69 0.03 -1.89 1.00
N LEU A 70 1.31 -2.25 1.15
CA LEU A 70 2.22 -2.40 0.01
C LEU A 70 1.72 -3.46 -0.96
N LEU A 71 1.30 -4.62 -0.44
CA LEU A 71 0.75 -5.69 -1.26
C LEU A 71 -0.48 -5.23 -2.05
N LYS A 72 -1.45 -4.56 -1.43
CA LYS A 72 -2.66 -4.06 -2.11
C LYS A 72 -2.38 -2.93 -3.10
N SER A 73 -1.30 -2.19 -2.89
CA SER A 73 -0.92 -1.03 -3.70
C SER A 73 -0.14 -1.37 -4.97
N MET A 74 0.47 -2.56 -5.01
CA MET A 74 1.26 -3.02 -6.14
C MET A 74 0.36 -3.38 -7.33
N SER A 75 0.74 -2.90 -8.51
CA SER A 75 0.11 -3.34 -9.75
C SER A 75 0.74 -4.67 -10.21
N LEU A 76 -0.05 -5.54 -10.83
CA LEU A 76 0.39 -6.89 -11.19
C LEU A 76 1.50 -6.91 -12.25
N ASP A 77 1.58 -5.90 -13.09
CA ASP A 77 2.66 -5.73 -14.08
C ASP A 77 4.04 -5.59 -13.41
N MET A 78 4.09 -5.03 -12.20
CA MET A 78 5.30 -4.90 -11.37
C MET A 78 5.77 -6.23 -10.79
N VAL A 79 4.92 -7.25 -10.79
CA VAL A 79 5.24 -8.59 -10.28
C VAL A 79 5.86 -9.40 -11.42
N PRO A 80 7.04 -10.03 -11.21
CA PRO A 80 7.63 -10.96 -12.16
C PRO A 80 6.62 -12.01 -12.61
N LYS A 81 6.60 -12.34 -13.91
CA LYS A 81 5.54 -13.18 -14.51
C LYS A 81 5.39 -14.51 -13.78
N GLU A 82 6.51 -15.06 -13.35
CA GLU A 82 6.65 -16.34 -12.64
C GLU A 82 6.00 -16.30 -11.25
N LEU A 83 5.94 -15.12 -10.62
CA LEU A 83 5.37 -14.91 -9.28
C LEU A 83 3.92 -14.45 -9.30
N ARG A 84 3.37 -14.05 -10.46
CA ARG A 84 1.98 -13.57 -10.59
C ARG A 84 0.93 -14.57 -10.10
N PRO A 85 1.04 -15.89 -10.37
CA PRO A 85 0.06 -16.86 -9.86
C PRO A 85 -0.01 -16.86 -8.33
N LEU A 86 1.14 -16.93 -7.65
CA LEU A 86 1.23 -16.88 -6.20
C LEU A 86 0.69 -15.56 -5.65
N TYR A 87 1.07 -14.44 -6.27
CA TYR A 87 0.62 -13.12 -5.86
C TYR A 87 -0.92 -12.98 -5.92
N ARG A 88 -1.56 -13.47 -7.00
CA ARG A 88 -3.03 -13.50 -7.12
C ARG A 88 -3.69 -14.37 -6.04
N GLN A 89 -3.11 -15.54 -5.75
CA GLN A 89 -3.62 -16.42 -4.69
C GLN A 89 -3.54 -15.73 -3.32
N THR A 90 -2.43 -15.05 -3.03
CA THR A 90 -2.25 -14.28 -1.78
C THR A 90 -3.32 -13.21 -1.64
N LEU A 91 -3.62 -12.43 -2.70
CA LEU A 91 -4.68 -11.42 -2.67
C LEU A 91 -6.05 -12.05 -2.36
N LYS A 92 -6.39 -13.16 -3.03
CA LYS A 92 -7.65 -13.88 -2.80
C LYS A 92 -7.78 -14.42 -1.37
N LEU A 93 -6.68 -14.93 -0.80
CA LEU A 93 -6.65 -15.42 0.59
C LEU A 93 -6.89 -14.28 1.58
N ILE A 94 -6.27 -13.12 1.35
CA ILE A 94 -6.44 -11.93 2.19
C ILE A 94 -7.89 -11.45 2.18
N GLU A 95 -8.51 -11.35 0.99
CA GLU A 95 -9.93 -10.99 0.86
C GLU A 95 -10.84 -11.97 1.63
N THR A 96 -10.53 -13.26 1.54
CA THR A 96 -11.27 -14.31 2.25
C THR A 96 -11.15 -14.18 3.78
N ILE A 97 -9.97 -13.84 4.29
CA ILE A 97 -9.74 -13.63 5.72
C ILE A 97 -10.49 -12.38 6.21
N GLN A 98 -10.49 -11.29 5.43
CA GLN A 98 -11.19 -10.06 5.79
C GLN A 98 -12.73 -10.23 5.80
N GLY A 99 -13.28 -11.12 4.98
CA GLY A 99 -14.72 -11.44 4.95
C GLY A 99 -15.20 -12.39 6.06
N ARG A 100 -14.31 -12.99 6.85
CA ARG A 100 -14.71 -13.82 7.99
C ARG A 100 -15.03 -12.93 9.19
N PRO A 101 -16.25 -12.94 9.75
CA PRO A 101 -16.50 -12.25 11.00
C PRO A 101 -15.54 -12.81 12.05
N ARG A 102 -14.80 -11.91 12.73
CA ARG A 102 -13.98 -12.25 13.89
C ARG A 102 -14.90 -13.03 14.84
N ARG A 103 -14.73 -14.35 14.93
CA ARG A 103 -15.41 -15.18 15.94
C ARG A 103 -15.14 -14.49 17.28
N LYS A 104 -16.14 -13.78 17.82
CA LYS A 104 -16.02 -13.24 19.18
C LYS A 104 -15.69 -14.44 20.04
N LYS A 105 -14.51 -14.45 20.68
CA LYS A 105 -14.27 -15.42 21.75
C LYS A 105 -15.42 -15.22 22.72
N ALA A 106 -16.25 -16.25 22.87
CA ALA A 106 -17.24 -16.28 23.95
C ALA A 106 -16.44 -16.02 25.23
N ALA A 107 -16.77 -14.92 25.91
CA ALA A 107 -16.27 -14.68 27.25
C ALA A 107 -16.79 -15.84 28.11
N ALA A 108 -15.86 -16.61 28.66
CA ALA A 108 -16.10 -17.55 29.75
C ALA A 108 -15.86 -16.83 31.07
#